data_AF-A0A3C1CM15-F1
#
_entry.id   AF-A0A3C1CM15-F1
#
_cell.length_a   1.000
_cell.length_b   1.000
_cell.length_c   1.000
_cell.angle_alpha   90.00
_cell.angle_beta   90.00
_cell.angle_gamma   90.00
#
_symmetry.space_group_name_H-M   'P 1'
#
loop_
_entity.id
_entity.type
_entity.pdbx_description
1 polymer ?
#
loop_
_entity_poly.entity_id
_entity_poly.type
_entity_poly.pdbx_seq_one_letter_code
_entity_poly.pdbx_strand_id
1 'polypeptide(L)' 'PGYDHITSAIGAAVIGMHGTAMLCYVTPKEHLGLPDRDDVKAGMIAYKIAA' A
#
# COMPACT_ATOMS: atom_id res chain seq x y z
N PRO A 1 -3.08 12.10 -2.32
CA PRO A 1 -4.44 11.56 -2.54
C PRO A 1 -4.58 10.98 -3.96
N GLY A 2 -5.01 9.72 -4.07
CA GLY A 2 -5.14 8.98 -5.35
C GLY A 2 -3.97 8.05 -5.66
N TYR A 3 -2.81 8.28 -5.04
CA TYR A 3 -1.57 7.51 -5.23
C TYR A 3 -0.95 7.09 -3.90
N ASP A 4 -1.77 7.02 -2.85
CA ASP A 4 -1.27 6.82 -1.49
C ASP A 4 -0.70 5.40 -1.30
N HIS A 5 -1.13 4.42 -2.11
CA HIS A 5 -0.49 3.11 -2.22
C HIS A 5 0.97 3.15 -2.71
N ILE A 6 1.39 4.18 -3.47
CA ILE A 6 2.79 4.36 -3.89
C ILE A 6 3.60 5.03 -2.78
N THR A 7 3.07 6.11 -2.20
CA THR A 7 3.76 6.85 -1.15
C THR A 7 3.96 5.99 0.10
N SER A 8 2.94 5.24 0.49
CA SER A 8 3.00 4.29 1.61
C SER A 8 3.91 3.10 1.32
N ALA A 9 3.94 2.55 0.10
CA ALA A 9 4.82 1.43 -0.25
C ALA A 9 6.31 1.75 -0.05
N ILE A 10 6.74 3.00 -0.28
CA ILE A 10 8.13 3.43 -0.01
C ILE A 10 8.45 3.31 1.48
N GLY A 11 7.57 3.84 2.34
CA GLY A 11 7.74 3.74 3.79
C GLY A 11 7.61 2.30 4.29
N ALA A 12 6.69 1.54 3.70
CA ALA A 12 6.45 0.13 4.02
C ALA A 12 7.69 -0.73 3.73
N ALA A 13 8.38 -0.50 2.60
CA ALA A 13 9.63 -1.18 2.27
C ALA A 13 10.75 -0.82 3.26
N VAL A 14 10.89 0.47 3.58
CA VAL A 14 11.92 0.94 4.54
C VAL A 14 11.68 0.33 5.92
N ILE A 15 10.46 0.39 6.45
CA ILE A 15 10.17 -0.15 7.77
C ILE A 15 10.15 -1.69 7.79
N GLY A 16 9.88 -2.33 6.65
CA GLY A 16 10.07 -3.77 6.43
C GLY A 16 11.54 -4.17 6.57
N MET A 17 12.46 -3.41 5.95
CA MET A 17 13.91 -3.61 6.14
C MET A 17 14.36 -3.44 7.60
N HIS A 18 13.64 -2.62 8.38
CA HIS A 18 13.88 -2.44 9.82
C HIS A 18 13.20 -3.49 10.72
N GLY A 19 12.58 -4.53 10.14
CA GLY A 19 12.07 -5.69 10.89
C GLY A 19 10.56 -5.68 11.15
N THR A 20 9.78 -4.88 10.41
CA THR A 20 8.31 -4.95 10.51
C THR A 20 7.80 -6.28 9.96
N ALA A 21 7.07 -7.04 10.78
CA ALA A 21 6.64 -8.40 10.46
C ALA A 21 5.37 -8.48 9.59
N MET A 22 4.57 -7.40 9.52
CA MET A 22 3.36 -7.34 8.72
C MET A 22 3.06 -5.90 8.28
N LEU A 23 2.71 -5.74 7.01
CA LEU A 23 2.37 -4.46 6.39
C LEU A 23 0.91 -4.48 5.95
N CYS A 24 0.07 -3.63 6.55
CA CYS A 24 -1.30 -3.42 6.09
C CYS A 24 -1.27 -2.58 4.81
N TYR A 25 -1.88 -3.08 3.73
CA TYR A 25 -1.84 -2.42 2.43
C TYR A 25 -2.70 -1.16 2.39
N VAL A 26 -2.32 -0.24 1.51
CA VAL A 26 -3.05 1.00 1.22
C VAL A 26 -3.52 0.96 -0.23
N THR A 27 -4.72 1.45 -0.49
CA THR A 27 -5.30 1.49 -1.86
C THR A 27 -5.11 2.87 -2.51
N PRO A 28 -5.29 3.00 -3.84
CA PRO A 28 -5.33 4.31 -4.51
C PRO A 28 -6.40 5.25 -3.93
N LYS A 29 -7.53 4.71 -3.47
CA LYS A 29 -8.66 5.47 -2.90
C LYS A 29 -8.53 5.79 -1.41
N GLU A 30 -7.39 5.52 -0.78
CA GLU A 30 -7.16 5.98 0.59
C GLU A 30 -7.39 7.50 0.68
N HIS A 31 -8.08 7.92 1.74
CA HIS A 31 -8.54 9.30 1.95
C HIS A 31 -9.56 9.85 0.93
N LEU A 32 -10.03 9.05 -0.04
CA LEU A 32 -10.97 9.48 -1.08
C LEU A 32 -12.31 8.74 -1.01
N GLY A 33 -12.33 7.46 -0.62
CA GLY A 33 -13.57 6.68 -0.52
C GLY A 33 -13.33 5.18 -0.42
N LEU A 34 -14.41 4.41 -0.54
CA LEU A 34 -14.31 2.94 -0.54
C LEU A 34 -13.66 2.44 -1.84
N PRO A 35 -12.68 1.52 -1.75
CA PRO A 35 -12.02 0.95 -2.92
C PRO A 35 -12.94 0.01 -3.70
N ASP A 36 -12.77 -0.03 -5.01
CA ASP A 36 -13.34 -1.07 -5.86
C ASP A 36 -12.36 -2.25 -6.03
N ARG A 37 -12.72 -3.23 -6.88
CA ARG A 37 -11.91 -4.42 -7.11
C ARG A 37 -10.53 -4.11 -7.66
N ASP A 38 -10.39 -3.10 -8.51
CA ASP A 38 -9.13 -2.76 -9.15
C ASP A 38 -8.22 -1.98 -8.20
N ASP A 39 -8.80 -1.12 -7.37
CA ASP A 39 -8.11 -0.44 -6.26
C ASP A 39 -7.49 -1.45 -5.27
N VAL A 40 -8.27 -2.48 -4.91
CA VAL A 40 -7.82 -3.55 -4.02
C VAL A 40 -6.65 -4.33 -4.64
N LYS A 41 -6.75 -4.67 -5.94
CA LYS A 41 -5.66 -5.36 -6.65
C LYS A 41 -4.40 -4.50 -6.71
N ALA A 42 -4.53 -3.21 -7.00
CA ALA A 42 -3.40 -2.27 -7.06
C ALA A 42 -2.68 -2.18 -5.71
N GLY A 43 -3.43 -2.01 -4.61
CA GLY A 43 -2.88 -1.98 -3.25
C GLY A 43 -2.15 -3.27 -2.87
N MET A 44 -2.74 -4.43 -3.18
CA MET A 44 -2.09 -5.74 -2.95
C MET A 44 -0.78 -5.91 -3.72
N ILE A 45 -0.74 -5.51 -5.00
CA ILE A 45 0.48 -5.62 -5.82
C ILE A 45 1.57 -4.69 -5.29
N ALA A 46 1.21 -3.44 -4.95
CA ALA A 46 2.16 -2.47 -4.38
C ALA A 46 2.81 -3.00 -3.08
N TYR A 47 2.01 -3.59 -2.19
CA TYR A 47 2.53 -4.11 -0.92
C TYR A 47 3.25 -5.46 -1.05
N LYS A 48 2.93 -6.27 -2.06
CA LYS A 48 3.75 -7.45 -2.41
C LYS A 48 5.12 -7.09 -2.97
N ILE A 49 5.28 -5.89 -3.56
CA ILE A 49 6.59 -5.39 -4.01
C ILE A 49 7.37 -4.80 -2.83
N ALA A 50 6.68 -4.16 -1.89
CA ALA A 50 7.32 -3.53 -0.73
C ALA A 50 7.78 -4.53 0.34
N ALA A 51 7.12 -5.68 0.47
CA ALA A 51 7.45 -6.76 1.40
C ALA A 51 8.54 -7.68 0.83
#